data_AF-W7TJK8-F1
#
_entry.id   AF-W7TJK8-F1
#
_cell.length_a   1.000
_cell.length_b   1.000
_cell.length_c   1.000
_cell.angle_alpha   90.00
_cell.angle_beta   90.00
_cell.angle_gamma   90.00
#
_symmetry.space_group_name_H-M   'P 1'
#
loop_
_entity.id
_entity.type
_entity.pdbx_description
1 polymer ?
#
loop_
_entity_poly.entity_id
_entity_poly.type
_entity_poly.pdbx_seq_one_letter_code
_entity_poly.pdbx_strand_id
1 'polypeptide(L)'
;MAKTAGTSVNGELAVHFERICGHKGYSYDAFQVNERTQNSEAEMKDSFAKMRKGFSRQRVPYDFMDEIGYENCDWISQELPARFWNKFTSWPLPLELHLPCREPVDHLMSLCNFKNAPFDCEQDIPQQVRRCVGWMDRFSMQLTNSKNMELKCYKFNKTFPGYIQYMAKRLERKKIEREYVFVPTNKDRVKSQECIWDNNHVQEAVRAYLVASYDYYKFCDTCIGSAKELRLGE
;
A
#
# COMPACT_ATOMS: atom_id res chain seq x y z
N MET A 1 -7.63 -0.11 -0.26
CA MET A 1 -6.97 0.16 -1.53
C MET A 1 -5.95 -0.90 -1.84
N ALA A 2 -6.11 -1.60 -2.97
CA ALA A 2 -5.01 -2.39 -3.54
C ALA A 2 -4.10 -1.50 -4.41
N LYS A 3 -2.89 -1.99 -4.71
CA LYS A 3 -1.92 -1.36 -5.63
C LYS A 3 -1.52 0.08 -5.26
N THR A 4 -1.49 0.40 -3.97
CA THR A 4 -0.93 1.65 -3.41
C THR A 4 0.45 1.45 -2.77
N ALA A 5 1.16 0.38 -3.16
CA ALA A 5 2.50 0.00 -2.69
C ALA A 5 2.69 -0.40 -1.22
N GLY A 6 1.62 -0.75 -0.51
CA GLY A 6 1.73 -1.29 0.86
C GLY A 6 2.71 -2.47 0.98
N THR A 7 2.79 -3.34 -0.04
CA THR A 7 3.75 -4.46 -0.08
C THR A 7 5.20 -3.99 -0.20
N SER A 8 5.53 -3.16 -1.20
CA SER A 8 6.92 -2.75 -1.45
C SER A 8 7.47 -1.89 -0.32
N VAL A 9 6.70 -0.90 0.13
CA VAL A 9 7.10 -0.03 1.25
C VAL A 9 7.30 -0.84 2.53
N ASN A 10 6.38 -1.75 2.84
CA ASN A 10 6.52 -2.61 4.02
C ASN A 10 7.75 -3.52 3.91
N GLY A 11 7.96 -4.16 2.76
CA GLY A 11 9.11 -5.03 2.53
C GLY A 11 10.44 -4.28 2.69
N GLU A 12 10.55 -3.12 2.06
CA GLU A 12 11.74 -2.27 2.14
C GLU A 12 11.97 -1.77 3.57
N LEU A 13 10.94 -1.23 4.23
CA LEU A 13 11.07 -0.81 5.63
C LEU A 13 11.46 -1.98 6.54
N ALA A 14 10.85 -3.16 6.39
CA ALA A 14 11.14 -4.31 7.22
C ALA A 14 12.58 -4.85 7.04
N VAL A 15 13.19 -4.66 5.86
CA VAL A 15 14.59 -5.02 5.60
C VAL A 15 15.59 -4.03 6.23
N HIS A 16 15.21 -2.76 6.40
CA HIS A 16 16.11 -1.71 6.90
C HIS A 16 15.90 -1.32 8.37
N PHE A 17 14.69 -1.50 8.91
CA PHE A 17 14.30 -0.99 10.22
C PHE A 17 13.76 -2.07 11.15
N GLU A 18 13.94 -1.86 12.45
CA GLU A 18 13.35 -2.70 13.49
C GLU A 18 11.87 -2.35 13.72
N ARG A 19 11.15 -3.24 14.41
CA ARG A 19 9.76 -3.03 14.85
C ARG A 19 8.77 -2.68 13.73
N ILE A 20 8.96 -3.27 12.55
CA ILE A 20 8.06 -3.13 11.39
C ILE A 20 7.07 -4.29 11.40
N CYS A 21 5.78 -3.98 11.46
CA CYS A 21 4.70 -4.95 11.62
C CYS A 21 3.72 -4.87 10.45
N GLY A 22 3.85 -5.79 9.49
CA GLY A 22 2.94 -5.78 8.35
C GLY A 22 2.59 -7.15 7.79
N HIS A 23 1.42 -7.21 7.14
CA HIS A 23 0.95 -8.42 6.48
C HIS A 23 1.91 -8.92 5.40
N LYS A 24 2.75 -8.04 4.85
CA LYS A 24 3.62 -8.31 3.69
C LYS A 24 5.11 -8.09 3.99
N GLY A 25 5.50 -8.33 5.23
CA GLY A 25 6.84 -7.99 5.72
C GLY A 25 6.76 -7.68 7.20
N TYR A 26 7.53 -8.43 7.98
CA TYR A 26 7.71 -8.21 9.41
C TYR A 26 9.20 -8.16 9.67
N SER A 27 9.67 -7.18 10.45
CA SER A 27 11.11 -6.93 10.60
C SER A 27 11.89 -8.13 11.15
N TYR A 28 11.29 -8.98 11.98
CA TYR A 28 12.00 -10.13 12.57
C TYR A 28 12.35 -11.24 11.55
N ASP A 29 11.66 -11.30 10.42
CA ASP A 29 11.85 -12.34 9.38
C ASP A 29 12.34 -11.79 8.03
N ALA A 30 12.35 -10.45 7.88
CA ALA A 30 12.61 -9.79 6.60
C ALA A 30 13.98 -10.14 6.00
N PHE A 31 15.01 -10.32 6.84
CA PHE A 31 16.37 -10.67 6.40
C PHE A 31 16.39 -12.01 5.67
N GLN A 32 15.95 -13.09 6.32
CA GLN A 32 15.97 -14.43 5.75
C GLN A 32 15.02 -14.56 4.56
N VAL A 33 13.91 -13.81 4.61
CA VAL A 33 12.98 -13.67 3.49
C VAL A 33 13.66 -13.10 2.25
N ASN A 34 14.41 -12.01 2.42
CA ASN A 34 15.07 -11.30 1.32
C ASN A 34 16.20 -12.15 0.71
N GLU A 35 17.00 -12.84 1.53
CA GLU A 35 18.04 -13.77 1.07
C GLU A 35 17.46 -14.92 0.23
N ARG A 36 16.36 -15.54 0.68
CA ARG A 36 15.70 -16.62 -0.08
C ARG A 36 15.17 -16.13 -1.43
N THR A 37 14.60 -14.93 -1.45
CA THR A 37 14.11 -14.32 -2.70
C THR A 37 15.27 -14.05 -3.67
N GLN A 38 16.39 -13.53 -3.18
CA GLN A 38 17.60 -13.33 -4.00
C GLN A 38 18.12 -14.63 -4.60
N ASN A 39 18.08 -15.72 -3.84
CA ASN A 39 18.53 -17.05 -4.27
C ASN A 39 17.51 -17.81 -5.12
N SER A 40 16.38 -17.19 -5.49
CA SER A 40 15.30 -17.82 -6.27
C SER A 40 14.71 -19.10 -5.62
N GLU A 41 14.81 -19.22 -4.29
CA GLU A 41 14.12 -20.27 -3.52
C GLU A 41 12.63 -19.92 -3.39
N ALA A 42 11.92 -20.00 -4.51
CA ALA A 42 10.54 -19.53 -4.66
C ALA A 42 9.53 -20.33 -3.83
N GLU A 43 9.83 -21.58 -3.51
CA GLU A 43 9.04 -22.39 -2.57
C GLU A 43 9.53 -22.19 -1.15
N MET A 44 9.07 -21.12 -0.49
CA MET A 44 9.19 -20.99 0.95
C MET A 44 8.39 -22.10 1.64
N LYS A 45 9.02 -23.27 1.85
CA LYS A 45 8.53 -24.36 2.70
C LYS A 45 8.73 -24.02 4.18
N ASP A 46 8.43 -22.78 4.56
CA ASP A 46 8.53 -22.36 5.95
C ASP A 46 7.39 -22.97 6.78
N SER A 47 7.50 -22.85 8.11
CA SER A 47 6.51 -23.37 9.03
C SER A 47 5.12 -22.75 8.80
N PHE A 48 5.02 -21.49 8.38
CA PHE A 48 3.74 -20.83 8.09
C PHE A 48 3.08 -21.43 6.84
N ALA A 49 3.84 -21.62 5.77
CA ALA A 49 3.34 -22.20 4.53
C ALA A 49 2.83 -23.63 4.73
N LYS A 50 3.45 -24.39 5.65
CA LYS A 50 2.99 -25.73 6.05
C LYS A 50 1.69 -25.69 6.86
N MET A 51 1.52 -24.70 7.74
CA MET A 51 0.35 -24.58 8.60
C MET A 51 -0.88 -24.01 7.88
N ARG A 52 -0.69 -23.03 6.98
CA ARG A 52 -1.79 -22.31 6.33
C ARG A 52 -1.47 -21.95 4.89
N LYS A 53 -2.20 -22.58 3.96
CA LYS A 53 -2.05 -22.34 2.51
C LYS A 53 -2.20 -20.85 2.19
N GLY A 54 -1.24 -20.32 1.43
CA GLY A 54 -1.25 -18.93 0.95
C GLY A 54 -0.63 -17.91 1.90
N PHE A 55 -0.15 -18.35 3.07
CA PHE A 55 0.64 -17.56 4.02
C PHE A 55 2.08 -18.08 4.07
N SER A 56 2.98 -17.23 4.55
CA SER A 56 4.41 -17.53 4.72
C SER A 56 5.00 -16.50 5.69
N ARG A 57 6.30 -16.58 5.97
CA ARG A 57 7.01 -15.51 6.69
C ARG A 57 6.99 -14.16 5.93
N GLN A 58 6.77 -14.18 4.61
CA GLN A 58 6.55 -12.97 3.81
C GLN A 58 5.10 -12.48 3.86
N ARG A 59 4.18 -13.36 4.22
CA ARG A 59 2.75 -13.06 4.27
C ARG A 59 2.17 -13.56 5.59
N VAL A 60 2.31 -12.75 6.64
CA VAL A 60 1.93 -13.14 8.00
C VAL A 60 0.39 -13.16 8.14
N PRO A 61 -0.20 -14.22 8.72
CA PRO A 61 -1.63 -14.26 9.01
C PRO A 61 -2.09 -13.12 9.95
N TYR A 62 -3.25 -12.51 9.66
CA TYR A 62 -3.73 -11.37 10.44
C TYR A 62 -4.07 -11.71 11.89
N ASP A 63 -4.65 -12.88 12.12
CA ASP A 63 -4.94 -13.43 13.45
C ASP A 63 -3.66 -13.60 14.27
N PHE A 64 -2.59 -14.07 13.65
CA PHE A 64 -1.29 -14.18 14.30
C PHE A 64 -0.71 -12.80 14.67
N MET A 65 -0.88 -11.79 13.81
CA MET A 65 -0.46 -10.43 14.12
C MET A 65 -1.29 -9.82 15.27
N ASP A 66 -2.60 -10.06 15.27
CA ASP A 66 -3.49 -9.60 16.34
C ASP A 66 -3.18 -10.30 17.69
N GLU A 67 -2.74 -11.56 17.66
CA GLU A 67 -2.31 -12.31 18.85
C GLU A 67 -0.97 -11.79 19.41
N ILE A 68 0.01 -11.49 18.54
CA ILE A 68 1.28 -10.88 18.96
C ILE A 68 1.06 -9.49 19.57
N GLY A 69 0.11 -8.74 19.02
CA GLY A 69 -0.14 -7.36 19.37
C GLY A 69 0.71 -6.36 18.56
N TYR A 70 0.50 -5.07 18.84
CA TYR A 70 1.17 -3.96 18.13
C TYR A 70 1.93 -3.01 19.05
N GLU A 71 2.11 -3.38 20.32
CA GLU A 71 2.70 -2.56 21.39
C GLU A 71 4.18 -2.28 21.12
N ASN A 72 4.86 -3.18 20.41
CA ASN A 72 6.27 -3.07 20.04
C ASN A 72 6.44 -2.75 18.54
N CYS A 73 5.43 -2.14 17.90
CA CYS A 73 5.49 -1.75 16.50
C CYS A 73 5.71 -0.24 16.35
N ASP A 74 6.76 0.15 15.63
CA ASP A 74 7.00 1.56 15.27
C ASP A 74 6.32 1.91 13.93
N TRP A 75 6.01 0.90 13.13
CA TRP A 75 5.32 1.06 11.86
C TRP A 75 4.40 -0.12 11.56
N ILE A 76 3.19 0.16 11.11
CA ILE A 76 2.15 -0.84 10.87
C ILE A 76 1.62 -0.72 9.44
N SER A 77 1.53 -1.85 8.72
CA SER A 77 0.86 -1.92 7.41
C SER A 77 -0.02 -3.13 7.28
N GLN A 78 -1.30 -2.86 7.02
CA GLN A 78 -2.31 -3.89 6.87
C GLN A 78 -3.07 -3.76 5.56
N GLU A 79 -3.40 -4.92 5.02
CA GLU A 79 -4.25 -5.06 3.85
C GLU A 79 -5.73 -5.34 4.25
N LEU A 80 -6.17 -4.72 5.34
CA LEU A 80 -7.49 -4.88 5.96
C LEU A 80 -8.41 -3.67 5.71
N PRO A 81 -9.75 -3.82 5.86
CA PRO A 81 -10.70 -2.71 5.74
C PRO A 81 -10.41 -1.57 6.73
N ALA A 82 -10.85 -0.35 6.44
CA ALA A 82 -10.56 0.86 7.22
C ALA A 82 -10.93 0.73 8.72
N ARG A 83 -11.97 -0.06 9.03
CA ARG A 83 -12.38 -0.35 10.41
C ARG A 83 -11.30 -1.01 11.26
N PHE A 84 -10.28 -1.62 10.64
CA PHE A 84 -9.13 -2.16 11.36
C PHE A 84 -8.49 -1.09 12.25
N TRP A 85 -8.37 0.13 11.74
CA TRP A 85 -7.73 1.24 12.46
C TRP A 85 -8.51 1.66 13.70
N ASN A 86 -9.81 1.35 13.81
CA ASN A 86 -10.62 1.73 14.96
C ASN A 86 -10.06 1.19 16.28
N LYS A 87 -9.33 0.07 16.26
CA LYS A 87 -8.70 -0.49 17.48
C LYS A 87 -7.66 0.45 18.09
N PHE A 88 -7.09 1.37 17.32
CA PHE A 88 -6.09 2.33 17.81
C PHE A 88 -6.70 3.68 18.24
N THR A 89 -8.02 3.84 18.16
CA THR A 89 -8.68 5.09 18.59
C THR A 89 -8.56 5.32 20.09
N SER A 90 -8.43 4.25 20.88
CA SER A 90 -8.19 4.27 22.32
C SER A 90 -6.76 3.88 22.69
N TRP A 91 -5.83 3.87 21.74
CA TRP A 91 -4.43 3.52 22.02
C TRP A 91 -3.77 4.62 22.87
N PRO A 92 -2.89 4.28 23.83
CA PRO A 92 -2.21 5.30 24.64
C PRO A 92 -1.22 6.19 23.87
N LEU A 93 -0.88 5.81 22.63
CA LEU A 93 0.03 6.52 21.75
C LEU A 93 -0.75 7.07 20.55
N PRO A 94 -0.49 8.32 20.12
CA PRO A 94 -1.06 8.85 18.90
C PRO A 94 -0.42 8.15 17.69
N LEU A 95 -1.20 8.01 16.61
CA LEU A 95 -0.72 7.45 15.35
C LEU A 95 -0.67 8.51 14.25
N GLU A 96 0.31 8.40 13.36
CA GLU A 96 0.36 9.12 12.09
C GLU A 96 0.08 8.12 10.95
N LEU A 97 -1.06 8.28 10.26
CA LEU A 97 -1.46 7.44 9.13
C LEU A 97 -0.99 8.05 7.82
N HIS A 98 -0.05 7.39 7.16
CA HIS A 98 0.52 7.84 5.89
C HIS A 98 -0.18 7.18 4.70
N LEU A 99 -0.77 8.01 3.83
CA LEU A 99 -1.40 7.56 2.61
C LEU A 99 -0.56 7.90 1.37
N PRO A 100 -0.02 6.90 0.66
CA PRO A 100 0.52 7.12 -0.68
C PRO A 100 -0.61 7.46 -1.64
N CYS A 101 -0.64 8.70 -2.12
CA CYS A 101 -1.61 9.17 -3.08
C CYS A 101 -1.12 8.95 -4.51
N ARG A 102 -1.83 8.08 -5.23
CA ARG A 102 -1.61 7.80 -6.65
C ARG A 102 -2.45 8.72 -7.53
N GLU A 103 -1.93 9.02 -8.71
CA GLU A 103 -2.73 9.62 -9.78
C GLU A 103 -3.93 8.71 -10.11
N PRO A 104 -5.17 9.22 -10.05
CA PRO A 104 -6.38 8.39 -10.15
C PRO A 104 -6.45 7.50 -11.40
N VAL A 105 -6.15 8.02 -12.58
CA VAL A 105 -6.28 7.28 -13.84
C VAL A 105 -5.23 6.17 -13.93
N ASP A 106 -3.97 6.46 -13.65
CA ASP A 106 -2.88 5.48 -13.63
C ASP A 106 -3.08 4.41 -12.57
N HIS A 107 -3.65 4.77 -11.41
CA HIS A 107 -4.00 3.80 -10.38
C HIS A 107 -5.14 2.89 -10.84
N LEU A 108 -6.19 3.43 -11.46
CA LEU A 108 -7.27 2.61 -12.01
C LEU A 108 -6.76 1.61 -13.04
N MET A 109 -5.93 2.05 -14.00
CA MET A 109 -5.36 1.15 -15.01
C MET A 109 -4.43 0.10 -14.38
N SER A 110 -3.74 0.46 -13.29
CA SER A 110 -3.00 -0.52 -12.48
C SER A 110 -3.90 -1.55 -11.79
N LEU A 111 -5.13 -1.18 -11.41
CA LEU A 111 -6.13 -2.09 -10.84
C LEU A 111 -6.78 -2.95 -11.93
N CYS A 112 -7.07 -2.39 -13.10
CA CYS A 112 -7.51 -3.11 -14.29
C CYS A 112 -6.52 -4.24 -14.65
N ASN A 113 -5.23 -3.91 -14.76
CA ASN A 113 -4.16 -4.88 -15.03
C ASN A 113 -4.07 -5.95 -13.93
N PHE A 114 -4.20 -5.56 -12.65
CA PHE A 114 -4.21 -6.53 -11.55
C PHE A 114 -5.37 -7.54 -11.65
N LYS A 115 -6.53 -7.09 -12.12
CA LYS A 115 -7.72 -7.94 -12.28
C LYS A 115 -7.81 -8.64 -13.65
N ASN A 116 -6.87 -8.42 -14.56
CA ASN A 116 -6.98 -8.82 -15.97
C ASN A 116 -8.29 -8.33 -16.62
N ALA A 117 -8.73 -7.12 -16.25
CA ALA A 117 -9.95 -6.52 -16.77
C ALA A 117 -9.57 -5.41 -17.78
N PRO A 118 -9.78 -5.60 -19.10
CA PRO A 118 -9.54 -4.53 -20.06
C PRO A 118 -10.52 -3.37 -19.82
N PHE A 119 -10.02 -2.15 -19.96
CA PHE A 119 -10.82 -0.93 -19.85
C PHE A 119 -11.19 -0.47 -21.27
N ASP A 120 -12.48 -0.38 -21.55
CA ASP A 120 -13.02 0.01 -22.85
C ASP A 120 -13.49 1.48 -22.81
N CYS A 121 -12.84 2.35 -23.60
CA CYS A 121 -13.11 3.78 -23.61
C CYS A 121 -14.42 4.17 -24.29
N GLU A 122 -15.05 3.26 -25.05
CA GLU A 122 -16.31 3.51 -25.77
C GLU A 122 -17.55 3.08 -24.95
N GLN A 123 -17.34 2.49 -23.78
CA GLN A 123 -18.42 2.00 -22.90
C GLN A 123 -18.68 2.94 -21.71
N ASP A 124 -19.75 2.65 -20.96
CA ASP A 124 -20.13 3.37 -19.74
C ASP A 124 -18.97 3.41 -18.73
N ILE A 125 -18.43 4.62 -18.51
CA ILE A 125 -17.27 4.86 -17.63
C ILE A 125 -17.50 4.33 -16.21
N PRO A 126 -18.62 4.64 -15.52
CA PRO A 126 -18.92 4.05 -14.21
C PRO A 126 -18.83 2.53 -14.17
N GLN A 127 -19.38 1.83 -15.18
CA GLN A 127 -19.29 0.38 -15.28
C GLN A 127 -17.86 -0.10 -15.48
N GLN A 128 -17.08 0.52 -16.37
CA GLN A 128 -15.67 0.16 -16.58
C GLN A 128 -14.83 0.35 -15.33
N VAL A 129 -15.03 1.48 -14.62
CA VAL A 129 -14.34 1.76 -13.35
C VAL A 129 -14.65 0.67 -12.31
N ARG A 130 -15.93 0.31 -12.13
CA ARG A 130 -16.36 -0.71 -11.16
C ARG A 130 -15.74 -2.09 -11.41
N ARG A 131 -15.54 -2.46 -12.68
CA ARG A 131 -14.88 -3.72 -13.05
C ARG A 131 -13.44 -3.74 -12.53
N CYS A 132 -12.72 -2.63 -12.64
CA CYS A 132 -11.32 -2.54 -12.25
C CYS A 132 -11.08 -2.34 -10.76
N VAL A 133 -11.87 -1.51 -10.06
CA VAL A 133 -11.60 -1.17 -8.66
C VAL A 133 -11.72 -2.37 -7.70
N GLY A 134 -10.84 -2.48 -6.71
CA GLY A 134 -10.83 -3.59 -5.76
C GLY A 134 -10.40 -3.16 -4.36
N TRP A 135 -11.10 -3.66 -3.34
CA TRP A 135 -10.86 -3.37 -1.92
C TRP A 135 -10.79 -1.87 -1.63
N MET A 136 -11.76 -1.11 -2.13
CA MET A 136 -11.81 0.34 -1.93
C MET A 136 -12.06 0.73 -0.47
N ASP A 137 -12.60 -0.20 0.31
CA ASP A 137 -12.96 -0.12 1.72
C ASP A 137 -11.78 -0.14 2.70
N ARG A 138 -10.53 -0.33 2.25
CA ARG A 138 -9.34 -0.22 3.15
C ARG A 138 -9.00 1.21 3.59
N PHE A 139 -9.72 2.20 3.07
CA PHE A 139 -9.64 3.58 3.54
C PHE A 139 -11.05 4.13 3.69
N SER A 140 -11.25 5.03 4.66
CA SER A 140 -12.47 5.82 4.79
C SER A 140 -12.12 7.22 5.23
N MET A 141 -12.86 8.20 4.71
CA MET A 141 -12.81 9.59 5.16
C MET A 141 -13.15 9.71 6.64
N GLN A 142 -13.85 8.76 7.26
CA GLN A 142 -14.10 8.78 8.70
C GLN A 142 -12.82 8.79 9.54
N LEU A 143 -11.72 8.26 9.02
CA LEU A 143 -10.43 8.27 9.70
C LEU A 143 -9.90 9.70 9.92
N THR A 144 -10.30 10.68 9.09
CA THR A 144 -9.90 12.09 9.27
C THR A 144 -10.49 12.72 10.53
N ASN A 145 -11.52 12.11 11.11
CA ASN A 145 -12.20 12.59 12.33
C ASN A 145 -11.67 11.91 13.60
N SER A 146 -10.71 10.99 13.47
CA SER A 146 -10.14 10.30 14.63
C SER A 146 -9.30 11.26 15.47
N LYS A 147 -9.57 11.32 16.78
CA LYS A 147 -8.84 12.21 17.70
C LYS A 147 -7.43 11.72 18.01
N ASN A 148 -7.18 10.42 17.89
CA ASN A 148 -5.89 9.79 18.20
C ASN A 148 -5.07 9.45 16.94
N MET A 149 -5.50 9.91 15.77
CA MET A 149 -4.81 9.66 14.51
C MET A 149 -4.70 10.93 13.69
N GLU A 150 -3.49 11.24 13.25
CA GLU A 150 -3.26 12.27 12.25
C GLU A 150 -3.10 11.64 10.88
N LEU A 151 -3.86 12.10 9.89
CA LEU A 151 -3.73 11.64 8.51
C LEU A 151 -2.79 12.55 7.72
N LYS A 152 -1.79 11.94 7.10
CA LYS A 152 -0.89 12.57 6.14
C LYS A 152 -0.96 11.86 4.79
N CYS A 153 -0.61 12.56 3.73
CA CYS A 153 -0.45 11.97 2.41
C CYS A 153 0.91 12.28 1.82
N TYR A 154 1.29 11.54 0.79
CA TYR A 154 2.46 11.87 -0.02
C TYR A 154 2.24 11.42 -1.45
N LYS A 155 2.94 12.06 -2.41
CA LYS A 155 2.90 11.65 -3.80
C LYS A 155 3.53 10.27 -3.96
N PHE A 156 2.79 9.34 -4.55
CA PHE A 156 3.31 8.02 -4.86
C PHE A 156 4.39 8.12 -5.94
N ASN A 157 5.54 7.49 -5.68
CA ASN A 157 6.54 7.12 -6.68
C ASN A 157 6.78 5.60 -6.58
N LYS A 158 7.22 4.94 -7.66
CA LYS A 158 7.34 3.46 -7.64
C LYS A 158 8.44 2.93 -6.72
N THR A 159 9.46 3.75 -6.46
CA THR A 159 10.70 3.36 -5.77
C THR A 159 10.79 3.85 -4.32
N PHE A 160 9.87 4.71 -3.88
CA PHE A 160 9.80 5.23 -2.50
C PHE A 160 11.06 5.83 -1.85
N PRO A 161 12.12 6.28 -2.56
CA PRO A 161 13.36 6.67 -1.90
C PRO A 161 13.15 7.80 -0.89
N GLY A 162 12.41 8.85 -1.27
CA GLY A 162 12.10 9.97 -0.38
C GLY A 162 11.26 9.56 0.84
N TYR A 163 10.35 8.58 0.70
CA TYR A 163 9.53 8.10 1.82
C TYR A 163 10.35 7.24 2.78
N ILE A 164 11.18 6.34 2.26
CA ILE A 164 12.09 5.51 3.06
C ILE A 164 13.10 6.38 3.81
N GLN A 165 13.67 7.41 3.16
CA GLN A 165 14.54 8.39 3.83
C GLN A 165 13.79 9.21 4.90
N TYR A 166 12.54 9.58 4.65
CA TYR A 166 11.70 10.26 5.64
C TYR A 166 11.45 9.37 6.87
N MET A 167 11.19 8.08 6.65
CA MET A 167 11.01 7.10 7.73
C MET A 167 12.32 6.76 8.44
N ALA A 168 13.47 6.81 7.77
CA ALA A 168 14.78 6.56 8.36
C ALA A 168 15.15 7.54 9.48
N LYS A 169 14.50 8.70 9.53
CA LYS A 169 14.67 9.69 10.60
C LYS A 169 13.82 9.40 11.84
N ARG A 170 12.91 8.43 11.76
CA ARG A 170 11.90 8.11 12.77
C ARG A 170 12.04 6.69 13.30
N LEU A 171 12.47 5.77 12.44
CA LEU A 171 12.58 4.36 12.74
C LEU A 171 14.01 3.98 13.12
N GLU A 172 14.13 3.02 14.02
CA GLU A 172 15.42 2.44 14.38
C GLU A 172 15.93 1.53 13.26
N ARG A 173 17.18 1.75 12.83
CA ARG A 173 17.83 0.92 11.82
C ARG A 173 18.19 -0.44 12.38
N LYS A 174 18.11 -1.46 11.52
CA LYS A 174 18.63 -2.80 11.83
C LYS A 174 20.14 -2.77 11.96
N LYS A 175 20.66 -3.66 12.80
CA LYS A 175 22.12 -3.90 12.90
C LYS A 175 22.72 -4.47 11.62
N ILE A 176 21.94 -5.25 10.88
CA ILE A 176 22.34 -5.86 9.62
C ILE A 176 21.36 -5.40 8.55
N GLU A 177 21.85 -4.58 7.62
CA GLU A 177 21.08 -4.12 6.47
C GLU A 177 21.43 -4.90 5.20
N ARG A 178 20.47 -4.94 4.28
CA ARG A 178 20.59 -5.53 2.94
C ARG A 178 19.82 -4.68 1.95
N GLU A 179 20.15 -4.81 0.67
CA GLU A 179 19.34 -4.24 -0.40
C GLU A 179 18.02 -5.01 -0.49
N TYR A 180 16.90 -4.29 -0.51
CA TYR A 180 15.58 -4.89 -0.68
C TYR A 180 15.40 -5.45 -2.10
N VAL A 181 15.02 -6.72 -2.21
CA VAL A 181 14.74 -7.37 -3.49
C VAL A 181 13.25 -7.21 -3.83
N PHE A 182 12.96 -6.33 -4.79
CA PHE A 182 11.60 -6.13 -5.27
C PHE A 182 11.10 -7.32 -6.10
N VAL A 183 9.95 -7.87 -5.72
CA VAL A 183 9.26 -8.92 -6.49
C VAL A 183 7.98 -8.37 -7.11
N PRO A 184 7.91 -8.22 -8.44
CA PRO A 184 6.69 -7.78 -9.10
C PRO A 184 5.60 -8.85 -8.98
N THR A 185 4.41 -8.44 -8.54
CA THR A 185 3.26 -9.36 -8.41
C THR A 185 2.37 -9.41 -9.66
N ASN A 186 2.61 -8.52 -10.63
CA ASN A 186 1.78 -8.34 -11.81
C ASN A 186 2.64 -8.32 -13.06
N LYS A 187 2.03 -8.62 -14.21
CA LYS A 187 2.60 -8.34 -15.52
C LYS A 187 2.82 -6.84 -15.69
N ASP A 188 3.85 -6.51 -16.46
CA ASP A 188 4.12 -5.13 -16.86
C ASP A 188 2.97 -4.57 -17.70
N ARG A 189 2.68 -3.29 -17.47
CA ARG A 189 1.67 -2.55 -18.23
C ARG A 189 2.29 -1.97 -19.48
N VAL A 190 1.63 -2.17 -20.61
CA VAL A 190 1.98 -1.53 -21.88
C VAL A 190 1.04 -0.35 -22.09
N LYS A 191 1.43 0.85 -21.61
CA LYS A 191 0.57 2.04 -21.66
C LYS A 191 0.12 2.37 -23.09
N SER A 192 0.96 2.16 -24.09
CA SER A 192 0.62 2.39 -25.50
C SER A 192 -0.52 1.53 -26.05
N GLN A 193 -0.96 0.50 -25.32
CA GLN A 193 -2.11 -0.35 -25.70
C GLN A 193 -3.38 -0.01 -24.90
N GLU A 194 -3.32 0.93 -23.97
CA GLU A 194 -4.45 1.33 -23.14
C GLU A 194 -5.10 2.58 -23.76
N CYS A 195 -6.34 2.46 -24.27
CA CYS A 195 -7.04 3.54 -25.01
C CYS A 195 -7.18 4.88 -24.26
N ILE A 196 -7.09 4.84 -22.93
CA ILE A 196 -7.36 6.00 -22.07
C ILE A 196 -6.28 7.08 -22.21
N TRP A 197 -5.03 6.73 -22.55
CA TRP A 197 -3.93 7.71 -22.54
C TRP A 197 -4.01 8.72 -23.68
N ASP A 198 -4.68 8.37 -24.77
CA ASP A 198 -4.86 9.25 -25.93
C ASP A 198 -6.21 9.98 -25.90
N ASN A 199 -7.06 9.73 -24.89
CA ASN A 199 -8.40 10.29 -24.77
C ASN A 199 -8.55 11.14 -23.49
N ASN A 200 -8.23 12.44 -23.60
CA ASN A 200 -8.31 13.38 -22.47
C ASN A 200 -9.73 13.45 -21.87
N HIS A 201 -10.77 13.38 -22.69
CA HIS A 201 -12.15 13.44 -22.19
C HIS A 201 -12.48 12.25 -21.30
N VAL A 202 -12.05 11.05 -21.69
CA VAL A 202 -12.22 9.83 -20.87
C VAL A 202 -11.37 9.92 -19.60
N GLN A 203 -10.14 10.43 -19.66
CA GLN A 203 -9.30 10.63 -18.47
C GLN A 203 -9.97 11.55 -17.45
N GLU A 204 -10.49 12.69 -17.90
CA GLU A 204 -11.19 13.66 -17.04
C GLU A 204 -12.45 13.05 -16.43
N ALA A 205 -13.27 12.38 -17.22
CA ALA A 205 -14.49 11.73 -16.76
C ALA A 205 -14.20 10.59 -15.75
N VAL A 206 -13.17 9.78 -16.00
CA VAL A 206 -12.70 8.75 -15.07
C VAL A 206 -12.22 9.39 -13.77
N ARG A 207 -11.36 10.42 -13.84
CA ARG A 207 -10.85 11.11 -12.65
C ARG A 207 -11.99 11.67 -11.82
N ALA A 208 -12.92 12.40 -12.46
CA ALA A 208 -14.07 12.99 -11.79
C ALA A 208 -14.93 11.92 -11.10
N TYR A 209 -15.23 10.82 -11.79
CA TYR A 209 -15.98 9.71 -11.21
C TYR A 209 -15.25 9.08 -10.01
N LEU A 210 -13.94 8.86 -10.10
CA LEU A 210 -13.14 8.26 -9.03
C LEU A 210 -13.13 9.14 -7.76
N VAL A 211 -12.89 10.44 -7.92
CA VAL A 211 -12.89 11.43 -6.82
C VAL A 211 -14.27 11.55 -6.18
N ALA A 212 -15.33 11.52 -6.98
CA ALA A 212 -16.71 11.58 -6.48
C ALA A 212 -17.14 10.29 -5.75
N SER A 213 -16.67 9.12 -6.21
CA SER A 213 -17.21 7.83 -5.77
C SER A 213 -16.43 7.15 -4.64
N TYR A 214 -15.16 7.51 -4.42
CA TYR A 214 -14.31 6.78 -3.46
C TYR A 214 -13.52 7.72 -2.55
N ASP A 215 -13.66 7.49 -1.24
CA ASP A 215 -13.02 8.23 -0.16
C ASP A 215 -11.51 8.42 -0.36
N TYR A 216 -10.80 7.39 -0.82
CA TYR A 216 -9.35 7.46 -1.03
C TYR A 216 -8.95 8.53 -2.05
N TYR A 217 -9.62 8.57 -3.20
CA TYR A 217 -9.32 9.57 -4.23
C TYR A 217 -9.75 10.96 -3.78
N LYS A 218 -10.91 11.07 -3.11
CA LYS A 218 -11.37 12.32 -2.50
C LYS A 218 -10.37 12.89 -1.50
N PHE A 219 -9.86 12.05 -0.59
CA PHE A 219 -8.83 12.45 0.36
C PHE A 219 -7.57 12.91 -0.37
N CYS A 220 -7.07 12.13 -1.31
CA CYS A 220 -5.84 12.45 -2.03
C CYS A 220 -5.92 13.74 -2.86
N ASP A 221 -7.05 13.99 -3.51
CA ASP A 221 -7.28 15.20 -4.31
C ASP A 221 -7.23 16.47 -3.45
N THR A 222 -7.69 16.40 -2.21
CA THR A 222 -7.63 17.53 -1.26
C THR A 222 -6.34 17.59 -0.44
N CYS A 223 -5.66 16.46 -0.26
CA CYS A 223 -4.50 16.38 0.64
C CYS A 223 -3.20 16.81 -0.05
N ILE A 224 -2.99 16.45 -1.32
CA ILE A 224 -1.82 16.89 -2.08
C ILE A 224 -1.86 18.41 -2.27
N GLY A 225 -0.78 19.11 -1.94
CA GLY A 225 -0.69 20.57 -1.89
C GLY A 225 -1.11 21.20 -0.56
N SER A 226 -1.71 20.42 0.36
CA SER A 226 -2.15 20.92 1.67
C SER A 226 -1.06 20.83 2.74
N ALA A 227 -1.33 21.33 3.95
CA ALA A 227 -0.48 21.15 5.12
C ALA A 227 -0.36 19.68 5.59
N LYS A 228 -1.23 18.79 5.10
CA LYS A 228 -1.19 17.34 5.37
C LYS A 228 -0.28 16.58 4.41
N GLU A 229 0.22 17.21 3.36
CA GLU A 229 1.18 16.61 2.45
C GLU A 229 2.57 16.51 3.10
N LEU A 230 3.11 15.30 3.18
CA LEU A 230 4.51 15.07 3.46
C LEU A 230 5.32 15.44 2.20
N ARG A 231 6.06 16.54 2.31
CA ARG A 231 7.03 16.95 1.29
C ARG A 231 8.29 16.11 1.45
N LEU A 232 8.31 14.99 0.74
CA LEU A 232 9.47 14.12 0.65
C LEU A 232 10.49 14.83 -0.24
N GLY A 233 11.73 15.03 0.25
CA GLY A 233 12.79 15.63 -0.55
C GLY A 233 13.01 14.82 -1.84
N GLU A 234 13.19 15.53 -2.95
CA GLU A 234 13.61 14.94 -4.23
C GLU A 234 15.10 14.60 -4.21
#